data_AF-A0A524RP29-F1
#
_entry.id   AF-A0A524RP29-F1
#
_cell.length_a   1.000
_cell.length_b   1.000
_cell.length_c   1.000
_cell.angle_alpha   90.00
_cell.angle_beta   90.00
_cell.angle_gamma   90.00
#
_symmetry.space_group_name_H-M   'P 1'
#
loop_
_entity.id
_entity.type
_entity.pdbx_description
1 polymer ?
#
loop_
_entity_poly.entity_id
_entity_poly.type
_entity_poly.pdbx_seq_one_letter_code
_entity_poly.pdbx_strand_id
1 'polypeptide(L)'
;MTLATQIIDQQVSGIIEKHADAFEVVQQDELRLGADIQRRRSIAFLFLVAKTAFDLADDEAVDGIFDGGDDFGIDALYFDSPEDTELPITLIQGKYSSNLRGNSVFPENEVAKMINAVDALFDPQKPVNLNTRLNQRIEDIRSFVKDGAIP
;
A
#
# COMPACT_ATOMS: atom_id res chain seq x y z
N MET A 1 14.09 -11.10 -19.92
CA MET A 1 13.92 -9.83 -19.20
C MET A 1 14.08 -8.70 -20.20
N THR A 2 13.24 -7.67 -20.08
CA THR A 2 13.32 -6.50 -20.97
C THR A 2 14.20 -5.42 -20.33
N LEU A 3 14.65 -4.44 -21.12
CA LEU A 3 15.38 -3.28 -20.60
C LEU A 3 14.55 -2.48 -19.58
N ALA A 4 13.25 -2.31 -19.84
CA ALA A 4 12.34 -1.63 -18.91
C ALA A 4 12.28 -2.32 -17.55
N THR A 5 12.20 -3.66 -17.55
CA THR A 5 12.22 -4.47 -16.33
C THR A 5 13.51 -4.28 -15.53
N GLN A 6 14.65 -4.17 -16.20
CA GLN A 6 15.95 -3.95 -15.56
C GLN A 6 16.05 -2.54 -14.96
N ILE A 7 15.55 -1.52 -15.66
CA ILE A 7 15.53 -0.14 -15.17
C ILE A 7 14.70 -0.04 -13.88
N ILE A 8 13.51 -0.65 -13.86
CA ILE A 8 12.65 -0.66 -12.67
C ILE A 8 13.34 -1.38 -11.50
N ASP A 9 13.94 -2.55 -11.73
CA ASP A 9 14.64 -3.30 -10.66
C ASP A 9 15.84 -2.52 -10.09
N GLN A 10 16.56 -1.79 -10.94
CA GLN A 10 17.64 -0.91 -10.52
C GLN A 10 17.13 0.28 -9.71
N GLN A 11 16.01 0.88 -10.10
CA GLN A 11 15.37 1.97 -9.34
C GLN A 11 14.90 1.49 -7.97
N VAL A 12 14.23 0.34 -7.91
CA VAL A 12 13.81 -0.29 -6.64
C VAL A 12 15.02 -0.50 -5.74
N SER A 13 16.12 -1.03 -6.27
CA SER A 13 17.35 -1.23 -5.50
C SER A 13 17.94 0.09 -4.98
N GLY A 14 18.00 1.14 -5.81
CA GLY A 14 18.48 2.46 -5.39
C GLY A 14 17.58 3.15 -4.35
N ILE A 15 16.26 2.93 -4.41
CA ILE A 15 15.30 3.45 -3.43
C ILE A 15 15.53 2.82 -2.06
N ILE A 16 15.79 1.51 -2.00
CA ILE A 16 16.13 0.82 -0.73
C ILE A 16 17.34 1.46 -0.06
N GLU A 17 18.37 1.81 -0.84
CA GLU A 17 19.59 2.45 -0.30
C GLU A 17 19.32 3.88 0.16
N LYS A 18 18.56 4.66 -0.62
CA LYS A 18 18.30 6.08 -0.35
C LYS A 18 17.33 6.32 0.81
N HIS A 19 16.34 5.44 0.97
CA HIS A 19 15.24 5.59 1.93
C HIS A 19 15.27 4.51 3.03
N ALA A 20 16.44 3.93 3.30
CA ALA A 20 16.62 2.88 4.29
C ALA A 20 16.04 3.28 5.66
N ASP A 21 16.36 4.49 6.14
CA ASP A 21 15.91 5.00 7.44
C ASP A 21 14.38 5.18 7.51
N ALA A 22 13.77 5.69 6.42
CA ALA A 22 12.32 5.89 6.36
C ALA A 22 11.56 4.56 6.34
N PHE A 23 12.08 3.56 5.64
CA PHE A 23 11.50 2.22 5.65
C PHE A 23 11.73 1.50 6.98
N GLU A 24 12.76 1.83 7.75
CA GLU A 24 12.95 1.29 9.10
C GLU A 24 11.83 1.73 10.05
N VAL A 25 11.32 2.96 9.92
CA VAL A 25 10.16 3.43 10.71
C VAL A 25 8.89 2.64 10.38
N VAL A 26 8.61 2.42 9.09
CA VAL A 26 7.51 1.54 8.64
C VAL A 26 7.69 0.10 9.16
N GLN A 27 8.94 -0.33 9.35
CA GLN A 27 9.27 -1.65 9.88
C GLN A 27 9.19 -1.73 11.42
N GLN A 28 9.27 -0.62 12.17
CA GLN A 28 9.38 -0.65 13.63
C GLN A 28 8.05 -0.81 14.39
N ASP A 29 6.93 -0.30 13.87
CA ASP A 29 5.69 -0.25 14.65
C ASP A 29 4.97 -1.59 14.76
N GLU A 30 4.93 -2.43 13.71
CA GLU A 30 4.20 -3.73 13.77
C GLU A 30 4.85 -4.87 12.96
N LEU A 31 6.01 -4.63 12.32
CA LEU A 31 6.68 -5.61 11.46
C LEU A 31 7.92 -6.19 12.14
N ARG A 32 7.80 -7.36 12.77
CA ARG A 32 8.97 -8.13 13.27
C ARG A 32 9.79 -8.71 12.10
N LEU A 33 10.46 -7.91 11.28
CA LEU A 33 11.18 -8.39 10.10
C LEU A 33 12.48 -7.64 9.84
N GLY A 34 13.43 -7.73 10.77
CA GLY A 34 14.83 -7.50 10.45
C GLY A 34 15.39 -8.70 9.66
N ALA A 35 15.44 -8.61 8.32
CA ALA A 35 16.41 -9.25 7.40
C ALA A 35 15.87 -9.59 5.99
N ASP A 36 14.57 -9.45 5.69
CA ASP A 36 14.04 -9.90 4.40
C ASP A 36 14.23 -8.85 3.28
N ILE A 37 15.28 -9.05 2.47
CA ILE A 37 15.58 -8.23 1.29
C ILE A 37 14.44 -8.21 0.26
N GLN A 38 13.68 -9.30 0.13
CA GLN A 38 12.59 -9.38 -0.83
C GLN A 38 11.43 -8.48 -0.38
N ARG A 39 11.18 -8.40 0.92
CA ARG A 39 10.18 -7.48 1.47
C ARG A 39 10.57 -6.02 1.32
N ARG A 40 11.85 -5.68 1.56
CA ARG A 40 12.37 -4.33 1.29
C ARG A 40 12.19 -3.92 -0.17
N ARG A 41 12.37 -4.87 -1.11
CA ARG A 41 12.10 -4.66 -2.53
C ARG A 41 10.61 -4.47 -2.82
N SER A 42 9.73 -5.21 -2.17
CA SER A 42 8.28 -5.02 -2.27
C SER A 42 7.86 -3.62 -1.82
N ILE A 43 8.30 -3.19 -0.64
CA ILE A 43 8.05 -1.85 -0.10
C ILE A 43 8.60 -0.76 -1.02
N ALA A 44 9.86 -0.89 -1.47
CA ALA A 44 10.47 0.08 -2.37
C ALA A 44 9.77 0.15 -3.74
N PHE A 45 9.22 -0.97 -4.22
CA PHE A 45 8.40 -0.99 -5.42
C PHE A 45 7.07 -0.26 -5.22
N LEU A 46 6.37 -0.49 -4.10
CA LEU A 46 5.15 0.25 -3.75
C LEU A 46 5.42 1.75 -3.64
N PHE A 47 6.52 2.14 -3.00
CA PHE A 47 6.97 3.53 -2.93
C PHE A 47 7.20 4.12 -4.32
N LEU A 48 7.89 3.40 -5.21
CA LEU A 48 8.09 3.84 -6.59
C LEU A 48 6.75 4.03 -7.32
N VAL A 49 5.80 3.12 -7.16
CA VAL A 49 4.45 3.22 -7.75
C VAL A 49 3.71 4.44 -7.20
N ALA A 50 3.68 4.62 -5.87
CA ALA A 50 3.05 5.75 -5.20
C ALA A 50 3.57 7.09 -5.75
N LYS A 51 4.89 7.23 -5.85
CA LYS A 51 5.54 8.42 -6.41
C LYS A 51 5.28 8.66 -7.89
N THR A 52 5.28 7.60 -8.69
CA THR A 52 5.24 7.75 -10.15
C THR A 52 3.83 7.81 -10.72
N ALA A 53 2.88 7.11 -10.10
CA ALA A 53 1.49 7.06 -10.55
C ALA A 53 0.61 8.11 -9.88
N PHE A 54 0.93 8.52 -8.64
CA PHE A 54 0.09 9.41 -7.83
C PHE A 54 0.80 10.70 -7.39
N ASP A 55 2.05 10.92 -7.82
CA ASP A 55 2.86 12.14 -7.54
C ASP A 55 2.97 12.51 -6.05
N LEU A 56 2.95 11.50 -5.17
CA LEU A 56 2.99 11.70 -3.72
C LEU A 56 4.38 12.14 -3.24
N ALA A 57 4.40 12.93 -2.16
CA ALA A 57 5.64 13.29 -1.47
C ALA A 57 6.30 12.05 -0.82
N ASP A 58 7.59 12.14 -0.51
CA ASP A 58 8.35 10.98 0.01
C ASP A 58 7.78 10.49 1.36
N ASP A 59 7.38 11.41 2.24
CA ASP A 59 6.77 11.12 3.54
C ASP A 59 5.36 10.54 3.41
N GLU A 60 4.52 11.13 2.55
CA GLU A 60 3.18 10.62 2.27
C GLU A 60 3.23 9.20 1.68
N ALA A 61 4.11 8.99 0.68
CA ALA A 61 4.28 7.71 0.02
C ALA A 61 4.69 6.62 1.01
N VAL A 62 5.62 6.92 1.93
CA VAL A 62 6.04 6.01 3.01
C VAL A 62 4.91 5.77 4.01
N ASP A 63 4.14 6.81 4.35
CA ASP A 63 3.09 6.72 5.33
C ASP A 63 1.87 5.89 4.85
N GLY A 64 1.61 5.83 3.56
CA GLY A 64 0.52 5.01 3.03
C GLY A 64 0.85 3.52 2.84
N ILE A 65 2.09 3.07 3.09
CA ILE A 65 2.48 1.66 2.86
C ILE A 65 2.19 0.81 4.10
N PHE A 66 1.45 -0.29 3.92
CA PHE A 66 1.04 -1.22 4.97
C PHE A 66 1.52 -2.67 4.76
N ASP A 67 2.18 -2.97 3.64
CA ASP A 67 2.69 -4.31 3.21
C ASP A 67 3.03 -5.23 4.40
N GLY A 68 2.12 -6.18 4.71
CA GLY A 68 2.30 -7.13 5.80
C GLY A 68 1.18 -8.10 6.14
N GLY A 69 1.41 -8.90 7.18
CA GLY A 69 0.39 -9.85 7.63
C GLY A 69 -0.85 -9.11 8.13
N ASP A 70 -2.03 -9.63 7.84
CA ASP A 70 -3.33 -9.01 8.18
C ASP A 70 -3.58 -7.63 7.51
N ASP A 71 -3.05 -7.45 6.30
CA ASP A 71 -3.25 -6.29 5.41
C ASP A 71 -4.61 -6.23 4.70
N PHE A 72 -5.44 -7.28 4.82
CA PHE A 72 -6.74 -7.40 4.13
C PHE A 72 -6.67 -7.18 2.61
N GLY A 73 -5.50 -7.44 2.01
CA GLY A 73 -5.22 -7.22 0.58
C GLY A 73 -4.86 -5.78 0.20
N ILE A 74 -4.59 -4.91 1.17
CA ILE A 74 -4.17 -3.52 0.97
C ILE A 74 -2.68 -3.40 1.27
N ASP A 75 -1.85 -3.26 0.23
CA ASP A 75 -0.42 -3.06 0.39
C ASP A 75 -0.08 -1.57 0.59
N ALA A 76 -0.88 -0.67 0.00
CA ALA A 76 -0.85 0.76 0.31
C ALA A 76 -2.24 1.41 0.21
N LEU A 77 -2.47 2.44 1.02
CA LEU A 77 -3.74 3.19 1.11
C LEU A 77 -3.46 4.68 1.29
N TYR A 78 -4.00 5.47 0.37
CA TYR A 78 -3.91 6.93 0.36
C TYR A 78 -5.30 7.52 0.18
N PHE A 79 -5.54 8.67 0.80
CA PHE A 79 -6.77 9.44 0.61
C PHE A 79 -6.46 10.91 0.87
N ASP A 80 -7.19 11.80 0.20
CA ASP A 80 -7.10 13.25 0.42
C ASP A 80 -8.31 13.76 1.21
N SER A 81 -8.28 15.05 1.56
CA SER A 81 -9.46 15.70 2.10
C SER A 81 -10.60 15.66 1.07
N PRO A 82 -11.87 15.53 1.51
CA PRO A 82 -13.00 15.60 0.60
C PRO A 82 -12.99 16.91 -0.20
N GLU A 83 -13.10 16.81 -1.52
CA GLU A 83 -13.31 17.95 -2.41
C GLU A 83 -14.78 17.97 -2.83
N ASP A 84 -15.52 19.00 -2.41
CA ASP A 84 -16.97 19.17 -2.62
C ASP A 84 -17.81 17.95 -2.18
N THR A 85 -18.00 16.97 -3.06
CA THR A 85 -18.78 15.74 -2.85
C THR A 85 -17.97 14.46 -3.04
N GLU A 86 -16.68 14.56 -3.38
CA GLU A 86 -15.84 13.41 -3.71
C GLU A 86 -14.77 13.22 -2.64
N LEU A 87 -14.58 11.96 -2.22
CA LEU A 87 -13.47 11.54 -1.37
C LEU A 87 -12.56 10.62 -2.20
N PRO A 88 -11.47 11.14 -2.79
CA PRO A 88 -10.57 10.31 -3.59
C PRO A 88 -9.80 9.36 -2.67
N ILE A 89 -9.97 8.07 -2.90
CA ILE A 89 -9.27 7.01 -2.16
C ILE A 89 -8.52 6.15 -3.17
N THR A 90 -7.23 5.96 -2.90
CA THR A 90 -6.34 5.11 -3.69
C THR A 90 -5.96 3.88 -2.89
N LEU A 91 -6.39 2.71 -3.36
CA LEU A 91 -5.97 1.41 -2.85
C LEU A 91 -4.97 0.80 -3.82
N ILE A 92 -3.83 0.33 -3.29
CA ILE A 92 -2.80 -0.34 -4.09
C ILE A 92 -2.60 -1.75 -3.56
N GLN A 93 -2.67 -2.72 -4.48
CA GLN A 93 -2.17 -4.07 -4.27
C GLN A 93 -1.00 -4.32 -5.23
N GLY A 94 0.18 -4.54 -4.68
CA GLY A 94 1.43 -4.68 -5.40
C GLY A 94 1.98 -6.10 -5.31
N LYS A 95 2.65 -6.56 -6.37
CA LYS A 95 3.35 -7.85 -6.35
C LYS A 95 4.73 -7.73 -6.97
N TYR A 96 5.75 -7.64 -6.10
CA TYR A 96 7.13 -7.64 -6.55
C TYR A 96 7.73 -9.06 -6.51
N SER A 97 7.92 -9.66 -7.68
CA SER A 97 8.50 -11.00 -7.80
C SER A 97 10.02 -10.93 -7.87
N SER A 98 10.71 -11.85 -7.19
CA SER A 98 12.16 -12.04 -7.36
C SER A 98 12.51 -12.55 -8.77
N ASN A 99 11.53 -13.13 -9.48
CA ASN A 99 11.65 -13.57 -10.86
C ASN A 99 10.85 -12.64 -11.79
N LEU A 100 11.55 -11.69 -12.40
CA LEU A 100 10.98 -10.66 -13.27
C LEU A 100 10.67 -11.16 -14.70
N ARG A 101 10.33 -12.44 -14.86
CA ARG A 101 9.89 -13.02 -16.14
C ARG A 101 8.42 -12.71 -16.47
N GLY A 102 7.65 -12.17 -15.51
CA GLY A 102 6.25 -11.80 -15.72
C GLY A 102 5.25 -12.95 -15.60
N ASN A 103 5.64 -14.07 -14.98
CA ASN A 103 4.77 -15.24 -14.81
C ASN A 103 4.03 -15.26 -13.46
N SER A 104 4.27 -14.26 -12.61
CA SER A 104 3.57 -14.12 -11.33
C SER A 104 2.19 -13.52 -11.59
N VAL A 105 1.16 -14.12 -11.02
CA VAL A 105 -0.23 -13.66 -11.12
C VAL A 105 -0.78 -13.27 -9.76
N PHE A 106 -1.81 -12.43 -9.77
CA PHE A 106 -2.69 -12.21 -8.61
C PHE A 106 -3.65 -13.40 -8.54
N PRO A 107 -3.57 -14.26 -7.51
CA PRO A 107 -4.55 -15.32 -7.33
C PRO A 107 -5.90 -14.74 -6.91
N GLU A 108 -6.98 -15.49 -7.14
CA GLU A 108 -8.36 -15.05 -6.92
C GLU A 108 -8.62 -14.54 -5.48
N ASN A 109 -7.97 -15.16 -4.50
CA ASN A 109 -8.07 -14.78 -3.10
C ASN A 109 -7.53 -13.36 -2.82
N GLU A 110 -6.48 -12.94 -3.53
CA GLU A 110 -5.90 -11.60 -3.42
C GLU A 110 -6.89 -10.55 -3.95
N VAL A 111 -7.55 -10.83 -5.08
CA VAL A 111 -8.59 -9.96 -5.64
C VAL A 111 -9.83 -9.90 -4.75
N ALA A 112 -10.29 -11.05 -4.23
CA ALA A 112 -11.44 -11.11 -3.33
C ALA A 112 -11.20 -10.32 -2.03
N LYS A 113 -9.96 -10.33 -1.51
CA LYS A 113 -9.57 -9.49 -0.37
C LYS A 113 -9.70 -8.00 -0.69
N MET A 114 -9.18 -7.55 -1.83
CA MET A 114 -9.30 -6.15 -2.25
C MET A 114 -10.76 -5.70 -2.40
N ILE A 115 -11.63 -6.55 -2.95
CA ILE A 115 -13.08 -6.26 -3.03
C ILE A 115 -13.69 -6.13 -1.63
N ASN A 116 -13.35 -7.05 -0.72
CA ASN A 116 -13.82 -6.99 0.66
C ASN A 116 -13.31 -5.74 1.39
N ALA A 117 -12.11 -5.27 1.04
CA ALA A 117 -11.51 -4.05 1.57
C ALA A 117 -12.29 -2.80 1.13
N VAL A 118 -12.68 -2.72 -0.14
CA VAL A 118 -13.57 -1.66 -0.64
C VAL A 118 -14.90 -1.66 0.12
N ASP A 119 -15.52 -2.83 0.29
CA ASP A 119 -16.76 -2.96 1.06
C ASP A 119 -16.58 -2.52 2.53
N ALA A 120 -15.43 -2.84 3.13
CA ALA A 120 -15.12 -2.38 4.48
C ALA A 120 -14.90 -0.87 4.59
N LEU A 121 -14.30 -0.22 3.60
CA LEU A 121 -14.11 1.23 3.61
C LEU A 121 -15.45 1.99 3.62
N PHE A 122 -16.42 1.51 2.85
CA PHE A 122 -17.70 2.21 2.66
C PHE A 122 -18.84 1.70 3.55
N ASP A 123 -18.65 0.61 4.30
CA ASP A 123 -19.55 0.21 5.38
C ASP A 123 -18.92 0.51 6.75
N PRO A 124 -19.32 1.61 7.41
CA PRO A 124 -18.74 2.00 8.68
C PRO A 124 -19.16 1.11 9.86
N GLN A 125 -20.10 0.19 9.67
CA GLN A 125 -20.52 -0.79 10.68
C GLN A 125 -19.86 -2.16 10.48
N LYS A 126 -19.21 -2.39 9.33
CA LYS A 126 -18.57 -3.68 9.03
C LYS A 126 -17.38 -3.90 9.96
N PRO A 127 -17.35 -4.98 10.77
CA PRO A 127 -16.20 -5.28 11.59
C PRO A 127 -15.02 -5.69 10.70
N VAL A 128 -13.85 -5.11 10.97
CA VAL A 128 -12.60 -5.45 10.32
C VAL A 128 -11.58 -5.88 11.39
N ASN A 129 -10.74 -6.85 11.04
CA ASN A 129 -9.63 -7.28 11.88
C ASN A 129 -8.35 -7.06 11.08
N LEU A 130 -7.60 -6.01 11.42
CA LEU A 130 -6.48 -5.46 10.67
C LEU A 130 -5.35 -5.14 11.64
N ASN A 131 -4.16 -4.92 11.10
CA ASN A 131 -3.10 -4.28 11.86
C ASN A 131 -3.52 -2.87 12.35
N THR A 132 -2.94 -2.39 13.44
CA THR A 132 -3.42 -1.19 14.14
C THR A 132 -3.37 0.03 13.25
N ARG A 133 -2.30 0.18 12.46
CA ARG A 133 -2.09 1.34 11.59
C ARG A 133 -3.08 1.38 10.44
N LEU A 134 -3.33 0.24 9.78
CA LEU A 134 -4.32 0.13 8.71
C LEU A 134 -5.73 0.33 9.27
N ASN A 135 -6.03 -0.20 10.46
CA ASN A 135 -7.31 0.02 11.11
C ASN A 135 -7.57 1.51 11.39
N GLN A 136 -6.57 2.24 11.91
CA GLN A 136 -6.68 3.69 12.10
C GLN A 136 -6.96 4.41 10.78
N ARG A 137 -6.20 4.10 9.72
CA ARG A 137 -6.38 4.70 8.39
C ARG A 137 -7.77 4.43 7.82
N ILE A 138 -8.31 3.22 7.99
CA ILE A 138 -9.67 2.87 7.55
C ILE A 138 -10.73 3.61 8.36
N GLU A 139 -10.55 3.75 9.68
CA GLU A 139 -11.48 4.50 10.50
C GLU A 139 -11.48 6.01 10.17
N ASP A 140 -10.32 6.57 9.80
CA ASP A 140 -10.24 7.95 9.30
C ASP A 140 -11.09 8.12 8.04
N ILE A 141 -10.96 7.21 7.05
CA ILE A 141 -11.80 7.21 5.85
C ILE A 141 -13.28 7.06 6.19
N ARG A 142 -13.62 6.11 7.06
CA ARG A 142 -15.00 5.86 7.51
C ARG A 142 -15.61 7.06 8.22
N SER A 143 -14.81 7.90 8.86
CA SER A 143 -15.30 9.13 9.50
C SER A 143 -15.88 10.10 8.46
N PHE A 144 -15.18 10.31 7.35
CA PHE A 144 -15.68 11.13 6.23
C PHE A 144 -16.96 10.54 5.63
N VAL A 145 -17.02 9.21 5.46
CA VAL A 145 -18.21 8.52 4.95
C VAL A 145 -19.41 8.70 5.88
N LYS A 146 -19.22 8.60 7.21
CA LYS A 146 -20.27 8.86 8.22
C LYS A 146 -20.77 10.30 8.18
N ASP A 147 -19.89 11.25 7.90
CA ASP A 147 -20.20 12.68 7.81
C ASP A 147 -20.92 13.05 6.49
N GLY A 148 -21.21 12.08 5.64
CA GLY A 148 -21.99 12.25 4.42
C GLY A 148 -21.14 12.51 3.17
N ALA A 149 -19.82 12.38 3.25
CA ALA A 149 -18.95 12.31 2.08
C ALA A 149 -19.06 10.90 1.47
N ILE A 150 -20.15 10.69 0.71
CA ILE A 150 -20.39 9.46 -0.04
C ILE A 150 -19.96 9.74 -1.49
N PRO A 151 -19.03 8.96 -2.06
CA PRO A 151 -18.62 9.13 -3.46
C PRO A 151 -19.76 8.90 -4.46
#